data_AF-A0A7Z9XEF0-F1
#
_entry.id   AF-A0A7Z9XEF0-F1
#
_cell.length_a   1.000
_cell.length_b   1.000
_cell.length_c   1.000
_cell.angle_alpha   90.00
_cell.angle_beta   90.00
_cell.angle_gamma   90.00
#
_symmetry.space_group_name_H-M   'P 1'
#
loop_
_entity.id
_entity.type
_entity.pdbx_description
1 polymer ?
#
loop_
_entity_poly.entity_id
_entity_poly.type
_entity_poly.pdbx_seq_one_letter_code
_entity_poly.pdbx_strand_id
1 'polypeptide(L)' 'MKMTAKYVVLLVIVLLFAIFIVQNAQVVEVRFLFWKAQASRSLVLLGTLFLGLIAGWFLTWARKKHPES' A
#
# COMPACT_ATOMS: atom_id res chain seq x y z
N MET A 1 -2.94 2.40 33.98
CA MET A 1 -2.52 2.66 32.58
C MET A 1 -3.62 3.46 31.89
N LYS A 2 -3.46 4.78 31.67
CA LYS A 2 -4.49 5.56 30.96
C LYS A 2 -4.43 5.19 29.47
N MET A 3 -5.42 4.44 28.99
CA MET A 3 -5.57 4.16 27.56
C MET A 3 -5.94 5.45 26.85
N THR A 4 -4.94 6.21 26.40
CA THR A 4 -5.16 7.37 25.55
C THR A 4 -5.75 6.90 24.22
N ALA A 5 -6.70 7.66 23.65
CA ALA A 5 -7.37 7.33 22.39
C ALA A 5 -6.41 6.94 21.25
N LYS A 6 -5.21 7.55 21.20
CA LYS A 6 -4.14 7.20 20.25
C LYS A 6 -3.75 5.71 20.28
N TYR A 7 -3.71 5.08 21.45
CA TYR A 7 -3.34 3.67 21.59
C TYR A 7 -4.48 2.76 21.15
N VAL A 8 -5.72 3.14 21.43
CA VAL A 8 -6.90 2.41 20.96
C VAL A 8 -6.95 2.45 19.43
N VAL A 9 -6.77 3.63 18.83
CA VAL A 9 -6.72 3.79 17.37
C VAL A 9 -5.59 2.95 16.77
N LEU A 10 -4.39 2.99 17.36
CA LEU A 10 -3.26 2.18 16.88
C LEU A 10 -3.58 0.68 16.94
N LEU A 11 -4.16 0.19 18.04
CA LEU A 11 -4.55 -1.22 18.17
C LEU A 11 -5.59 -1.63 17.14
N VAL A 12 -6.60 -0.78 16.89
CA VAL A 12 -7.61 -1.03 15.85
C VAL A 12 -6.95 -1.10 14.47
N ILE A 13 -6.06 -0.17 14.14
CA ILE A 13 -5.34 -0.18 12.85
C ILE A 13 -4.51 -1.46 12.70
N VAL A 14 -3.76 -1.85 13.72
CA VAL A 14 -2.94 -3.07 13.70
C VAL A 14 -3.82 -4.31 13.52
N LEU A 15 -4.95 -4.39 14.23
CA LEU A 15 -5.88 -5.50 14.10
C LEU A 15 -6.50 -5.58 12.70
N LEU A 16 -6.96 -4.46 12.16
CA LEU A 16 -7.50 -4.38 10.80
C LEU A 16 -6.44 -4.76 9.76
N PHE A 17 -5.19 -4.32 9.95
CA PHE A 17 -4.09 -4.67 9.06
C PHE A 17 -3.76 -6.17 9.11
N ALA A 18 -3.76 -6.78 10.30
CA ALA A 18 -3.59 -8.22 10.45
C ALA A 18 -4.72 -9.00 9.76
N ILE A 19 -5.97 -8.58 9.94
CA ILE A 19 -7.14 -9.16 9.26
C ILE A 19 -6.99 -9.04 7.74
N PHE A 20 -6.60 -7.87 7.24
CA PHE A 20 -6.33 -7.65 5.83
C PHE A 20 -5.29 -8.63 5.29
N ILE A 21 -4.17 -8.84 5.99
CA ILE A 21 -3.13 -9.79 5.57
C ILE A 21 -3.69 -11.21 5.51
N VAL A 22 -4.34 -11.68 6.58
CA VAL A 22 -4.84 -13.05 6.68
C VAL A 22 -5.90 -13.34 5.62
N GLN A 23 -6.86 -12.43 5.44
CA GLN A 23 -7.90 -12.59 4.42
C GLN A 23 -7.35 -12.54 2.98
N ASN A 24 -6.22 -11.85 2.78
CA ASN A 24 -5.57 -11.73 1.48
C ASN A 24 -4.28 -12.56 1.37
N ALA A 25 -4.15 -13.62 2.18
CA ALA A 25 -2.97 -14.50 2.17
C ALA A 25 -2.91 -15.43 0.94
N GLN A 26 -4.03 -15.60 0.22
CA GLN A 26 -4.08 -16.45 -0.98
C GLN A 26 -3.08 -15.97 -2.03
N VAL A 27 -2.27 -16.90 -2.54
CA VAL A 27 -1.32 -16.65 -3.63
C VAL A 27 -2.09 -16.47 -4.94
N VAL A 28 -1.74 -15.43 -5.68
CA VAL A 28 -2.27 -15.13 -7.02
C VAL A 28 -1.13 -14.97 -8.02
N GLU A 29 -1.40 -15.31 -9.28
CA GLU A 29 -0.51 -14.99 -10.39
C GLU A 29 -0.83 -13.59 -10.91
N VAL A 30 0.18 -12.71 -10.93
CA VAL A 30 0.13 -11.41 -11.61
C VAL A 30 0.85 -11.57 -12.95
N ARG A 31 0.14 -11.23 -14.03
CA ARG A 31 0.70 -11.19 -15.38
C ARG A 31 0.82 -9.74 -15.83
N PHE A 32 2.04 -9.32 -16.15
CA PHE A 32 2.31 -7.97 -16.65
C PHE A 32 3.19 -8.05 -17.90
N LEU A 33 2.62 -7.69 -19.05
CA LEU A 33 3.25 -7.87 -20.37
C LEU A 33 3.70 -9.34 -20.53
N PHE A 34 5.01 -9.59 -20.59
CA PHE A 34 5.60 -10.93 -20.73
C PHE A 34 5.98 -11.56 -19.38
N TRP A 35 5.83 -10.83 -18.28
CA TRP A 35 6.27 -11.23 -16.95
C TRP A 35 5.13 -11.90 -16.19
N LYS A 36 5.48 -12.94 -15.42
CA LYS A 36 4.59 -13.61 -14.49
C LYS A 36 5.24 -13.64 -13.13
N ALA A 37 4.48 -13.33 -12.08
CA ALA A 37 4.93 -13.41 -10.70
C ALA A 37 3.83 -13.99 -9.84
N GLN A 38 4.21 -14.75 -8.82
CA GLN A 38 3.28 -15.29 -7.82
C GLN A 38 3.57 -14.63 -6.47
N ALA A 39 2.53 -14.07 -5.86
CA ALA A 39 2.62 -13.44 -4.53
C ALA A 39 1.26 -13.53 -3.83
N SER A 40 1.21 -13.32 -2.52
CA SER A 40 -0.07 -13.18 -1.83
C SER A 40 -0.83 -11.96 -2.35
N ARG A 41 -2.16 -12.02 -2.38
CA ARG A 41 -3.01 -10.86 -2.74
C ARG A 41 -2.67 -9.64 -1.89
N SER A 42 -2.39 -9.83 -0.61
CA SER A 42 -1.98 -8.76 0.30
C SER A 42 -0.72 -8.02 -0.18
N LEU A 43 0.30 -8.75 -0.65
CA LEU A 43 1.51 -8.16 -1.20
C LEU A 43 1.25 -7.43 -2.52
N VAL A 44 0.39 -7.98 -3.38
CA VAL A 44 0.01 -7.34 -4.64
C VAL A 44 -0.72 -6.02 -4.37
N LEU A 45 -1.69 -6.01 -3.47
CA LEU A 45 -2.46 -4.83 -3.10
C LEU A 45 -1.59 -3.75 -2.42
N LEU A 46 -0.73 -4.13 -1.48
CA LEU A 46 0.20 -3.18 -0.85
C LEU A 46 1.23 -2.65 -1.85
N GLY A 47 1.80 -3.52 -2.68
CA GLY A 47 2.77 -3.13 -3.70
C GLY A 47 2.18 -2.14 -4.70
N THR A 48 0.98 -2.40 -5.20
CA THR A 48 0.28 -1.48 -6.14
C THR A 48 -0.05 -0.14 -5.48
N LEU A 49 -0.47 -0.12 -4.21
CA LEU A 49 -0.66 1.11 -3.45
C LEU A 49 0.63 1.93 -3.36
N PHE A 50 1.74 1.31 -2.96
CA PHE A 50 3.03 2.01 -2.84
C PHE A 50 3.52 2.53 -4.19
N LEU A 51 3.41 1.74 -5.25
CA LEU A 51 3.75 2.18 -6.60
C LEU A 51 2.90 3.38 -7.03
N GLY A 52 1.61 3.39 -6.73
CA GLY A 52 0.72 4.53 -6.99
C GLY A 52 1.12 5.79 -6.22
N LEU A 53 1.43 5.66 -4.93
CA LEU A 53 1.91 6.77 -4.10
C LEU A 53 3.24 7.34 -4.61
N ILE A 54 4.18 6.47 -4.97
CA ILE A 54 5.49 6.84 -5.52
C ILE A 54 5.30 7.56 -6.86
N ALA A 55 4.48 7.02 -7.77
CA ALA A 55 4.18 7.65 -9.06
C ALA A 55 3.51 9.02 -8.89
N GLY A 56 2.54 9.14 -7.98
CA GLY A 56 1.88 10.41 -7.66
C GLY A 56 2.82 11.44 -7.05
N TRP A 57 3.76 11.01 -6.20
CA TRP A 57 4.83 11.86 -5.69
C TRP A 57 5.70 12.38 -6.83
N PHE A 58 6.21 11.49 -7.69
CA PHE A 58 7.05 11.87 -8.83
C PHE A 58 6.36 12.87 -9.75
N LEU A 59 5.07 12.68 -10.05
CA LEU A 59 4.30 13.62 -10.86
C LEU A 59 4.17 15.00 -10.20
N THR A 60 3.99 15.05 -8.88
CA THR A 60 3.91 16.30 -8.13
C THR A 60 5.27 17.01 -8.10
N TRP A 61 6.35 16.25 -7.94
CA TRP A 61 7.71 16.78 -8.01
C TRP A 61 8.06 17.33 -9.40
N ALA A 62 7.72 16.60 -10.47
CA ALA A 62 7.93 17.04 -11.84
C ALA A 62 7.18 18.35 -12.16
N ARG A 63 5.93 18.49 -11.69
CA ARG A 63 5.14 19.72 -11.83
C ARG A 63 5.76 20.91 -11.08
N LYS A 64 6.28 20.71 -9.86
CA LYS A 64 6.98 21.77 -9.11
C LYS A 64 8.27 22.24 -9.78
N LYS A 65 8.90 21.41 -10.63
CA LYS A 65 10.13 21.75 -11.35
C LYS A 65 9.90 22.59 -12.60
N HIS A 66 8.66 22.62 -13.11
CA HIS A 66 8.21 23.54 -14.16
C HIS A 66 7.15 24.50 -13.59
N PRO A 67 7.54 25.43 -12.69
CA PRO A 67 6.69 26.59 -12.45
C PRO A 67 6.64 27.34 -13.79
N GLU A 68 5.43 27.61 -14.24
CA GLU A 68 5.13 28.23 -15.53
C GLU A 68 6.08 29.41 -15.78
N SER A 69 6.91 29.28 -16.83
CA SER A 69 7.79 30.31 -17.35
C SER A 69 7.01 31.30 -18.20
#